data_AF-A0A1Q6UM78-F1
#
_entry.id   AF-A0A1Q6UM78-F1
#
_cell.length_a   1.000
_cell.length_b   1.000
_cell.length_c   1.000
_cell.angle_alpha   90.00
_cell.angle_beta   90.00
_cell.angle_gamma   90.00
#
_symmetry.space_group_name_H-M   'P 1'
#
loop_
_entity.id
_entity.type
_entity.pdbx_description
1 polymer ?
#
loop_
_entity_poly.entity_id
_entity_poly.type
_entity_poly.pdbx_seq_one_letter_code
_entity_poly.pdbx_strand_id
1 'polypeptide(L)'
;MPAQKKRRVLLTRENNEALASALSAKGVGVLEIPLIRTVHEAQDEDVADIMREMGSYDWITFSSANGVRGFFREFFKNFDDIRSLGIARIACVGEATAEEVRRLHLRPDVVPAVSTALAMADAMAEYETLDNLKVLCVQGSLSLPDLPKALDQKHRAIVDTAVVYKTEKLAVDGNSKDVADFKKYGADAAVFASPSAVESFVANAEKLLLEDGAVRPKIFSIGPTTTEALKKYGMQPYMEGGDIAGLLFAFLEAEG
;
A
#
# COMPACT_ATOMS: atom_id res chain seq x y z
N MET A 1 29.38 31.46 8.15
CA MET A 1 28.81 30.62 7.08
C MET A 1 27.29 30.73 7.20
N PRO A 2 26.55 31.10 6.14
CA PRO A 2 25.09 31.10 6.22
C PRO A 2 24.61 29.67 6.53
N ALA A 3 23.70 29.53 7.49
CA ALA A 3 23.15 28.24 7.88
C ALA A 3 22.46 27.61 6.66
N GLN A 4 22.91 26.42 6.25
CA GLN A 4 22.33 25.70 5.13
C GLN A 4 20.86 25.40 5.44
N LYS A 5 19.95 25.79 4.54
CA LYS A 5 18.49 25.56 4.69
C LYS A 5 18.28 24.05 4.85
N LYS A 6 17.86 23.62 6.05
CA LYS A 6 17.57 22.21 6.33
C LYS A 6 16.32 21.80 5.54
N ARG A 7 16.51 20.98 4.51
CA ARG A 7 15.41 20.43 3.69
C ARG A 7 14.56 19.48 4.51
N ARG A 8 13.26 19.41 4.21
CA ARG A 8 12.29 18.57 4.93
C ARG A 8 11.40 17.81 3.96
N VAL A 9 11.12 16.56 4.30
CA VAL A 9 10.15 15.71 3.60
C VAL A 9 9.07 15.27 4.57
N LEU A 10 7.81 15.45 4.17
CA LEU A 10 6.62 14.96 4.86
C LEU A 10 6.30 13.53 4.39
N LEU A 11 6.28 12.59 5.31
CA LEU A 11 5.85 11.21 5.09
C LEU A 11 4.49 10.99 5.74
N THR A 12 3.53 10.43 4.98
CA THR A 12 2.10 10.42 5.34
C THR A 12 1.54 9.06 5.76
N ARG A 13 2.39 8.04 5.88
CA ARG A 13 2.02 6.68 6.29
C ARG A 13 2.81 6.24 7.52
N GLU A 14 2.40 5.16 8.19
CA GLU A 14 3.24 4.49 9.20
C GLU A 14 4.36 3.65 8.53
N ASN A 15 5.34 3.21 9.34
CA ASN A 15 6.43 2.30 8.92
C ASN A 15 7.30 2.85 7.77
N ASN A 16 7.83 4.07 7.94
CA ASN A 16 8.74 4.70 6.97
C ASN A 16 10.22 4.54 7.29
N GLU A 17 10.59 3.67 8.24
CA GLU A 17 11.93 3.63 8.86
C GLU A 17 13.05 3.57 7.82
N ALA A 18 12.88 2.75 6.78
CA ALA A 18 13.86 2.63 5.70
C ALA A 18 14.04 3.95 4.91
N LEU A 19 12.93 4.57 4.49
CA LEU A 19 12.96 5.83 3.73
C LEU A 19 13.41 7.00 4.61
N ALA A 20 12.91 7.07 5.85
CA ALA A 20 13.27 8.09 6.82
C ALA A 20 14.77 8.04 7.17
N SER A 21 15.31 6.83 7.36
CA SER A 21 16.75 6.61 7.59
C SER A 21 17.58 7.03 6.36
N ALA A 22 17.15 6.66 5.15
CA ALA A 22 17.84 7.02 3.92
C ALA A 22 17.84 8.54 3.65
N LEU A 23 16.74 9.23 3.93
CA LEU A 23 16.65 10.70 3.87
C LEU A 23 17.54 11.36 4.93
N SER A 24 17.49 10.88 6.16
CA SER A 24 18.28 11.41 7.27
C SER A 24 19.79 11.26 7.03
N ALA A 25 20.23 10.15 6.44
CA ALA A 25 21.62 9.92 6.06
C ALA A 25 22.13 10.95 5.02
N LYS A 26 21.24 11.56 4.23
CA LYS A 26 21.55 12.67 3.31
C LYS A 26 21.35 14.06 3.93
N GLY A 27 21.16 14.15 5.25
CA GLY A 27 20.97 15.41 5.97
C GLY A 27 19.58 16.05 5.79
N VAL A 28 18.62 15.29 5.25
CA VAL A 28 17.24 15.75 5.03
C VAL A 28 16.42 15.48 6.28
N GLY A 29 15.71 16.49 6.77
CA GLY A 29 14.76 16.33 7.87
C GLY A 29 13.52 15.55 7.42
N VAL A 30 12.98 14.73 8.31
CA VAL A 30 11.76 13.96 8.06
C VAL A 30 10.70 14.44 9.04
N LEU A 31 9.50 14.71 8.53
CA LEU A 31 8.29 14.98 9.31
C LEU A 31 7.37 13.78 9.10
N GLU A 32 7.05 13.06 10.17
CA GLU A 32 6.17 11.90 10.11
C GLU A 32 4.79 12.27 10.64
N ILE A 33 3.84 12.40 9.73
CA ILE A 33 2.43 12.64 10.07
C ILE A 33 1.62 11.52 9.43
N PRO A 34 1.52 10.35 10.08
CA PRO A 34 0.74 9.25 9.55
C PRO A 34 -0.74 9.62 9.45
N LEU A 35 -1.31 9.46 8.26
CA LEU A 35 -2.71 9.79 7.96
C LEU A 35 -3.59 8.56 7.90
N ILE A 36 -2.97 7.40 7.76
CA ILE A 36 -3.63 6.11 7.75
C ILE A 36 -2.82 5.11 8.56
N ARG A 37 -3.51 4.12 9.11
CA ARG A 37 -2.95 2.96 9.77
C ARG A 37 -3.42 1.70 9.07
N THR A 38 -2.50 0.75 8.91
CA THR A 38 -2.87 -0.61 8.51
C THR A 38 -3.07 -1.43 9.76
N VAL A 39 -4.33 -1.80 10.04
CA VAL A 39 -4.67 -2.71 11.12
C VAL A 39 -4.81 -4.09 10.53
N HIS A 40 -4.09 -5.05 11.11
CA HIS A 40 -4.17 -6.43 10.67
C HIS A 40 -4.88 -7.29 11.73
N GLU A 41 -6.13 -6.96 12.00
CA GLU A 41 -7.00 -7.77 12.83
C GLU A 41 -7.98 -8.49 11.90
N ALA A 42 -7.95 -9.82 11.89
CA ALA A 42 -8.98 -10.62 11.26
C ALA A 42 -10.22 -10.50 12.15
N GLN A 43 -11.06 -9.51 11.87
CA GLN A 43 -12.34 -9.32 12.55
C GLN A 43 -13.50 -9.91 11.76
N ASP A 44 -13.24 -10.53 10.61
CA ASP A 44 -14.27 -11.12 9.78
C ASP A 44 -14.47 -12.59 10.14
N GLU A 45 -15.70 -12.98 10.46
CA GLU A 45 -16.10 -14.36 10.75
C GLU A 45 -15.74 -15.27 9.56
N ASP A 46 -15.77 -14.71 8.35
CA ASP A 46 -15.44 -15.39 7.10
C ASP A 46 -14.00 -15.90 7.05
N VAL A 47 -13.04 -15.25 7.73
CA VAL A 47 -11.64 -15.69 7.68
C VAL A 47 -11.45 -17.02 8.40
N ALA A 48 -12.19 -17.28 9.48
CA ALA A 48 -12.11 -18.55 10.19
C ALA A 48 -12.63 -19.71 9.33
N ASP A 49 -13.71 -19.48 8.58
CA ASP A 49 -14.29 -20.47 7.68
C ASP A 49 -13.38 -20.72 6.46
N ILE A 50 -12.82 -19.66 5.88
CA ILE A 50 -11.80 -19.75 4.82
C ILE A 50 -10.60 -20.58 5.27
N MET A 51 -10.12 -20.38 6.51
CA MET A 51 -9.01 -21.17 7.05
C MET A 51 -9.38 -22.65 7.19
N ARG A 52 -10.60 -22.99 7.62
CA ARG A 52 -11.05 -24.39 7.68
C ARG A 52 -11.10 -25.05 6.30
N GLU A 53 -11.42 -24.27 5.27
CA GLU A 53 -11.48 -24.73 3.88
C GLU A 53 -10.18 -24.53 3.10
N MET A 54 -9.08 -24.16 3.76
CA MET A 54 -7.86 -23.70 3.07
C MET A 54 -7.34 -24.69 2.01
N GLY A 55 -7.39 -26.00 2.29
CA GLY A 55 -6.94 -27.03 1.36
C GLY A 55 -7.82 -27.23 0.12
N SER A 56 -8.96 -26.53 0.01
CA SER A 56 -9.90 -26.63 -1.11
C SER A 56 -9.67 -25.61 -2.23
N TYR A 57 -8.80 -24.62 -2.01
CA TYR A 57 -8.54 -23.57 -3.00
C TYR A 57 -7.50 -24.02 -4.03
N ASP A 58 -7.80 -23.79 -5.30
CA ASP A 58 -6.87 -24.01 -6.41
C ASP A 58 -5.89 -22.82 -6.54
N TRP A 59 -6.34 -21.63 -6.14
CA TRP A 59 -5.59 -20.38 -6.21
C TRP A 59 -5.78 -19.49 -4.98
N ILE A 60 -4.72 -18.80 -4.60
CA ILE A 60 -4.72 -17.70 -3.65
C ILE A 60 -4.13 -16.47 -4.36
N THR A 61 -4.85 -15.37 -4.35
CA THR A 61 -4.40 -14.13 -4.96
C THR A 61 -4.08 -13.07 -3.91
N PHE A 62 -2.99 -12.36 -4.10
CA PHE A 62 -2.56 -11.27 -3.21
C PHE A 62 -2.51 -9.96 -3.99
N SER A 63 -3.41 -9.05 -3.61
CA SER A 63 -3.49 -7.68 -4.16
C SER A 63 -2.54 -6.69 -3.48
N SER A 64 -1.86 -7.09 -2.40
CA SER A 64 -0.84 -6.26 -1.74
C SER A 64 0.07 -7.07 -0.83
N ALA A 65 1.26 -6.53 -0.58
CA ALA A 65 2.18 -6.99 0.48
C ALA A 65 1.50 -7.10 1.86
N ASN A 66 0.59 -6.17 2.18
CA ASN A 66 -0.17 -6.21 3.43
C ASN A 66 -1.18 -7.36 3.47
N GLY A 67 -1.74 -7.74 2.31
CA GLY A 67 -2.55 -8.94 2.15
C GLY A 67 -1.77 -10.20 2.49
N VAL A 68 -0.54 -10.34 1.95
CA VAL A 68 0.35 -11.47 2.26
C VAL A 68 0.61 -11.56 3.77
N ARG A 69 1.08 -10.46 4.38
CA ARG A 69 1.38 -10.42 5.83
C ARG A 69 0.15 -10.69 6.70
N GLY A 70 -1.00 -10.12 6.33
CA GLY A 70 -2.26 -10.29 7.04
C GLY A 70 -2.75 -11.74 7.02
N PHE A 71 -2.77 -12.34 5.82
CA PHE A 71 -3.18 -13.71 5.62
C PHE A 71 -2.26 -14.70 6.33
N PHE A 72 -0.94 -14.58 6.14
CA PHE A 72 -0.02 -15.53 6.75
C PHE A 72 0.07 -15.40 8.28
N ARG A 73 -0.15 -14.21 8.85
CA ARG A 73 -0.29 -14.09 10.31
C ARG A 73 -1.47 -14.91 10.82
N GLU A 74 -2.59 -14.93 10.10
CA GLU A 74 -3.76 -15.70 10.49
C GLU A 74 -3.60 -17.19 10.19
N PHE A 75 -3.02 -17.52 9.04
CA PHE A 75 -2.66 -18.90 8.66
C PHE A 75 -1.81 -19.56 9.75
N PHE A 76 -0.74 -18.91 10.22
CA PHE A 76 0.14 -19.48 11.25
C PHE A 76 -0.44 -19.51 12.66
N LYS A 77 -1.62 -18.92 12.90
CA LYS A 77 -2.38 -19.17 14.15
C LYS A 77 -3.18 -20.46 14.08
N ASN A 78 -3.58 -20.86 12.88
CA ASN A 78 -4.45 -22.01 12.63
C ASN A 78 -3.66 -23.26 12.21
N PHE A 79 -2.45 -23.07 11.66
CA PHE A 79 -1.61 -24.14 11.12
C PHE A 79 -0.16 -23.97 11.55
N ASP A 80 0.45 -25.06 12.03
CA ASP A 80 1.88 -25.09 12.40
C ASP A 80 2.82 -25.27 11.19
N ASP A 81 2.27 -25.66 10.03
CA ASP A 81 3.04 -26.01 8.85
C ASP A 81 2.52 -25.32 7.58
N ILE A 82 3.43 -24.71 6.81
CA ILE A 82 3.10 -24.02 5.56
C ILE A 82 2.54 -24.96 4.49
N ARG A 83 2.82 -26.27 4.59
CA ARG A 83 2.25 -27.31 3.71
C ARG A 83 0.73 -27.43 3.85
N SER A 84 0.13 -26.87 4.91
CA SER A 84 -1.33 -26.80 5.04
C SER A 84 -2.00 -25.88 4.01
N LEU A 85 -1.24 -25.07 3.25
CA LEU A 85 -1.75 -24.39 2.05
C LEU A 85 -2.19 -25.38 0.95
N GLY A 86 -1.73 -26.63 1.01
CA GLY A 86 -2.04 -27.64 0.02
C GLY A 86 -1.40 -27.36 -1.33
N ILE A 87 -2.18 -27.55 -2.41
CA ILE A 87 -1.73 -27.43 -3.80
C ILE A 87 -2.03 -26.06 -4.41
N ALA A 88 -2.53 -25.11 -3.61
CA ALA A 88 -2.97 -23.82 -4.10
C ALA A 88 -1.82 -23.05 -4.77
N ARG A 89 -2.09 -22.56 -5.98
CA ARG A 89 -1.17 -21.68 -6.71
C ARG A 89 -1.28 -20.25 -6.21
N ILE A 90 -0.22 -19.48 -6.36
CA ILE A 90 -0.15 -18.12 -5.81
C ILE A 90 -0.02 -17.10 -6.94
N ALA A 91 -0.97 -16.18 -7.01
CA ALA A 91 -0.89 -14.99 -7.87
C ALA A 91 -0.62 -13.74 -7.03
N CYS A 92 0.32 -12.91 -7.46
CA CYS A 92 0.64 -11.63 -6.81
C CYS A 92 0.44 -10.49 -7.81
N VAL A 93 -0.17 -9.39 -7.37
CA VAL A 93 -0.45 -8.26 -8.28
C VAL A 93 0.82 -7.59 -8.82
N GLY A 94 1.95 -7.73 -8.16
CA GLY A 94 3.21 -7.11 -8.58
C GLY A 94 4.39 -7.54 -7.73
N GLU A 95 5.58 -7.07 -8.13
CA GLU A 95 6.84 -7.60 -7.61
C GLU A 95 7.02 -7.38 -6.10
N ALA A 96 6.64 -6.22 -5.57
CA ALA A 96 6.70 -5.97 -4.13
C ALA A 96 5.82 -6.95 -3.31
N THR A 97 4.70 -7.41 -3.87
CA THR A 97 3.84 -8.41 -3.23
C THR A 97 4.46 -9.81 -3.37
N ALA A 98 5.02 -10.11 -4.55
CA ALA A 98 5.73 -11.36 -4.81
C ALA A 98 6.95 -11.54 -3.89
N GLU A 99 7.71 -10.48 -3.62
CA GLU A 99 8.82 -10.46 -2.66
C GLU A 99 8.39 -10.89 -1.26
N GLU A 100 7.23 -10.42 -0.77
CA GLU A 100 6.71 -10.84 0.54
C GLU A 100 6.34 -12.33 0.57
N VAL A 101 5.78 -12.87 -0.52
CA VAL A 101 5.54 -14.31 -0.64
C VAL A 101 6.86 -15.08 -0.64
N ARG A 102 7.88 -14.61 -1.35
CA ARG A 102 9.20 -15.26 -1.41
C ARG A 102 9.93 -15.27 -0.07
N ARG A 103 9.68 -14.29 0.82
CA ARG A 103 10.20 -14.30 2.20
C ARG A 103 9.69 -15.49 3.03
N LEU A 104 8.57 -16.08 2.64
CA LEU A 104 8.00 -17.28 3.23
C LEU A 104 8.51 -18.57 2.57
N HIS A 105 9.53 -18.46 1.71
CA HIS A 105 10.07 -19.56 0.90
C HIS A 105 9.05 -20.17 -0.09
N LEU A 106 8.00 -19.41 -0.41
CA LEU A 106 7.02 -19.76 -1.43
C LEU A 106 7.37 -19.08 -2.76
N ARG A 107 7.01 -19.70 -3.87
CA ARG A 107 7.19 -19.13 -5.20
C ARG A 107 5.83 -18.73 -5.76
N PRO A 108 5.58 -17.44 -6.06
CA PRO A 108 4.42 -17.05 -6.85
C PRO A 108 4.45 -17.72 -8.23
N ASP A 109 3.32 -18.27 -8.66
CA ASP A 109 3.13 -18.86 -9.98
C ASP A 109 2.86 -17.78 -11.03
N VAL A 110 2.12 -16.73 -10.64
CA VAL A 110 1.76 -15.62 -11.53
C VAL A 110 2.10 -14.28 -10.88
N VAL A 111 2.82 -13.44 -11.64
CA VAL A 111 3.03 -12.02 -11.36
C VAL A 111 2.89 -11.27 -12.69
N PRO A 112 1.88 -10.40 -12.87
CA PRO A 112 1.66 -9.74 -14.14
C PRO A 112 2.71 -8.65 -14.39
N ALA A 113 3.00 -8.35 -15.65
CA ALA A 113 3.91 -7.28 -16.04
C ALA A 113 3.39 -5.89 -15.63
N VAL A 114 2.07 -5.73 -15.60
CA VAL A 114 1.40 -4.50 -15.17
C VAL A 114 0.71 -4.78 -13.84
N SER A 115 1.01 -4.00 -12.80
CA SER A 115 0.49 -4.25 -11.46
C SER A 115 -0.94 -3.78 -11.24
N THR A 116 -1.90 -4.41 -11.92
CA THR A 116 -3.34 -4.13 -11.77
C THR A 116 -4.14 -5.41 -11.53
N ALA A 117 -5.32 -5.24 -10.92
CA ALA A 117 -6.28 -6.32 -10.69
C ALA A 117 -6.64 -7.09 -11.98
N LEU A 118 -6.96 -6.36 -13.05
CA LEU A 118 -7.36 -6.94 -14.32
C LEU A 118 -6.19 -7.66 -15.01
N ALA A 119 -4.98 -7.07 -15.00
CA ALA A 119 -3.81 -7.71 -15.57
C ALA A 119 -3.43 -9.00 -14.83
N MET A 120 -3.64 -9.05 -13.49
CA MET A 120 -3.43 -10.27 -12.72
C MET A 120 -4.44 -11.36 -13.10
N ALA A 121 -5.73 -11.02 -13.23
CA ALA A 121 -6.76 -11.97 -13.65
C ALA A 121 -6.47 -12.54 -15.06
N ASP A 122 -6.07 -11.67 -15.99
CA ASP A 122 -5.71 -12.08 -17.35
C ASP A 122 -4.47 -12.99 -17.35
N ALA A 123 -3.43 -12.64 -16.60
CA ALA A 123 -2.22 -13.46 -16.49
C ALA A 123 -2.50 -14.84 -15.85
N MET A 124 -3.43 -14.92 -14.88
CA MET A 124 -3.87 -16.20 -14.32
C MET A 124 -4.58 -17.05 -15.39
N ALA A 125 -5.44 -16.45 -16.20
CA ALA A 125 -6.16 -17.14 -17.28
C ALA A 125 -5.25 -17.56 -18.45
N GLU A 126 -4.14 -16.86 -18.66
CA GLU A 126 -3.08 -17.28 -19.58
C GLU A 126 -2.27 -18.46 -19.05
N TYR A 127 -2.12 -18.55 -17.71
CA TYR A 127 -1.42 -19.65 -17.06
C TYR A 127 -2.22 -20.96 -17.13
N GLU A 128 -3.53 -20.92 -16.86
CA GLU A 128 -4.44 -22.05 -17.05
C GLU A 128 -5.92 -21.61 -17.15
N THR A 129 -6.80 -22.53 -17.53
CA THR A 129 -8.25 -22.28 -17.46
C THR A 129 -8.70 -22.12 -16.01
N LEU A 130 -9.42 -21.05 -15.71
CA LEU A 130 -9.96 -20.78 -14.38
C LEU A 130 -11.42 -21.24 -14.20
N ASP A 131 -12.06 -21.78 -15.25
CA ASP A 131 -13.46 -22.21 -15.21
C ASP A 131 -13.68 -23.27 -14.12
N ASN A 132 -14.55 -22.94 -13.16
CA ASN A 132 -14.88 -23.70 -11.95
C ASN A 132 -13.72 -23.92 -10.96
N LEU A 133 -12.56 -23.27 -11.11
CA LEU A 133 -11.52 -23.29 -10.10
C LEU A 133 -11.93 -22.43 -8.90
N LYS A 134 -11.62 -22.90 -7.69
CA LYS A 134 -11.88 -22.14 -6.45
C LYS A 134 -10.73 -21.20 -6.17
N VAL A 135 -11.00 -19.90 -6.16
CA VAL A 135 -10.00 -18.84 -6.03
C VAL A 135 -10.27 -18.02 -4.78
N LEU A 136 -9.30 -17.96 -3.87
CA LEU A 136 -9.33 -17.08 -2.71
C LEU A 136 -8.69 -15.73 -3.06
N CYS A 137 -9.48 -14.66 -3.01
CA CYS A 137 -8.99 -13.29 -3.16
C CYS A 137 -8.64 -12.67 -1.80
N VAL A 138 -7.34 -12.59 -1.50
CA VAL A 138 -6.84 -11.94 -0.29
C VAL A 138 -6.67 -10.45 -0.53
N GLN A 139 -7.38 -9.66 0.27
CA GLN A 139 -7.51 -8.22 0.05
C GLN A 139 -7.64 -7.41 1.34
N GLY A 140 -7.60 -6.09 1.20
CA GLY A 140 -7.85 -5.14 2.27
C GLY A 140 -9.27 -4.60 2.24
N SER A 141 -9.70 -3.96 3.32
CA SER A 141 -11.05 -3.40 3.48
C SER A 141 -11.45 -2.34 2.44
N LEU A 142 -10.49 -1.76 1.72
CA LEU A 142 -10.72 -0.74 0.69
C LEU A 142 -10.54 -1.26 -0.74
N SER A 143 -10.32 -2.56 -0.91
CA SER A 143 -10.11 -3.14 -2.24
C SER A 143 -11.38 -3.06 -3.07
N LEU A 144 -11.24 -2.64 -4.33
CA LEU A 144 -12.32 -2.63 -5.31
C LEU A 144 -12.62 -4.06 -5.78
N PRO A 145 -13.88 -4.35 -6.17
CA PRO A 145 -14.28 -5.70 -6.55
C PRO A 145 -13.80 -6.11 -7.95
N ASP A 146 -12.92 -5.35 -8.59
CA ASP A 146 -12.51 -5.55 -9.98
C ASP A 146 -11.86 -6.91 -10.21
N LEU A 147 -10.99 -7.35 -9.29
CA LEU A 147 -10.34 -8.66 -9.36
C LEU A 147 -11.35 -9.81 -9.16
N PRO A 148 -12.11 -9.87 -8.04
CA PRO A 148 -13.15 -10.89 -7.86
C PRO A 148 -14.15 -10.95 -9.01
N LYS A 149 -14.63 -9.79 -9.49
CA LYS A 149 -15.57 -9.71 -10.61
C LYS A 149 -14.96 -10.22 -11.91
N ALA A 150 -13.70 -9.90 -12.19
CA ALA A 150 -13.04 -10.40 -13.39
C ALA A 150 -12.90 -11.93 -13.34
N LEU A 151 -12.43 -12.49 -12.23
CA LEU A 151 -12.26 -13.93 -12.06
C LEU A 151 -13.60 -14.69 -12.21
N ASP A 152 -14.66 -14.20 -11.56
CA ASP A 152 -16.00 -14.81 -11.65
C ASP A 152 -16.65 -14.59 -13.03
N GLN A 153 -16.86 -13.34 -13.44
CA GLN A 153 -17.71 -13.05 -14.60
C GLN A 153 -17.02 -13.30 -15.94
N LYS A 154 -15.70 -13.05 -16.03
CA LYS A 154 -14.94 -13.22 -17.28
C LYS A 154 -14.36 -14.62 -17.39
N HIS A 155 -13.93 -15.20 -16.27
CA HIS A 155 -13.19 -16.47 -16.28
C HIS A 155 -13.92 -17.64 -15.59
N ARG A 156 -15.12 -17.39 -15.04
CA ARG A 156 -16.01 -18.41 -14.46
C ARG A 156 -15.39 -19.17 -13.27
N ALA A 157 -14.49 -18.52 -12.55
CA ALA A 157 -13.95 -19.04 -11.30
C ALA A 157 -14.98 -18.95 -10.17
N ILE A 158 -14.87 -19.83 -9.17
CA ILE A 158 -15.64 -19.74 -7.92
C ILE A 158 -14.81 -18.89 -6.95
N VAL A 159 -15.28 -17.69 -6.62
CA VAL A 159 -14.47 -16.70 -5.91
C VAL A 159 -14.94 -16.48 -4.48
N ASP A 160 -14.03 -16.69 -3.53
CA ASP A 160 -14.18 -16.22 -2.15
C ASP A 160 -13.25 -15.02 -1.90
N THR A 161 -13.59 -14.18 -0.93
CA THR A 161 -12.76 -13.03 -0.55
C THR A 161 -12.41 -13.06 0.93
N ALA A 162 -11.13 -12.90 1.25
CA ALA A 162 -10.66 -12.72 2.62
C ALA A 162 -10.17 -11.29 2.84
N VAL A 163 -10.82 -10.54 3.73
CA VAL A 163 -10.35 -9.23 4.18
C VAL A 163 -9.43 -9.42 5.38
N VAL A 164 -8.11 -9.35 5.15
CA VAL A 164 -7.09 -9.71 6.17
C VAL A 164 -6.37 -8.51 6.79
N TYR A 165 -6.73 -7.31 6.32
CA TYR A 165 -6.30 -6.05 6.91
C TYR A 165 -7.31 -4.95 6.60
N LYS A 166 -7.33 -3.94 7.46
CA LYS A 166 -8.16 -2.75 7.35
C LYS A 166 -7.27 -1.52 7.28
N THR A 167 -7.64 -0.59 6.41
CA THR A 167 -7.05 0.74 6.41
C THR A 167 -7.92 1.66 7.25
N GLU A 168 -7.37 2.19 8.34
CA GLU A 168 -8.05 3.14 9.21
C GLU A 168 -7.49 4.54 8.98
N LYS A 169 -8.38 5.54 8.89
CA LYS A 169 -7.98 6.95 8.80
C LYS A 169 -7.62 7.46 10.18
N LEU A 170 -6.46 8.09 10.29
CA LEU A 170 -5.98 8.68 11.54
C LEU A 170 -6.42 10.14 11.64
N ALA A 171 -6.92 10.51 12.82
CA ALA A 171 -7.03 11.91 13.18
C ALA A 171 -5.64 12.44 13.52
N VAL A 172 -5.21 13.51 12.84
CA VAL A 172 -3.93 14.15 13.14
C VAL A 172 -3.97 14.78 14.53
N ASP A 173 -2.97 14.49 15.36
CA ASP A 173 -2.74 15.21 16.61
C ASP A 173 -2.09 16.56 16.30
N GLY A 174 -2.88 17.62 16.42
CA GLY A 174 -2.45 18.99 16.16
C GLY A 174 -1.35 19.50 17.11
N ASN A 175 -1.14 18.83 18.25
CA ASN A 175 -0.12 19.19 19.23
C ASN A 175 1.19 18.41 19.05
N SER A 176 1.24 17.46 18.11
CA SER A 176 2.46 16.72 17.83
C SER A 176 3.55 17.65 17.30
N LYS A 177 4.81 17.33 17.65
CA LYS A 177 5.98 18.12 17.23
C LYS A 177 6.07 18.24 15.71
N ASP A 178 5.83 17.14 14.99
CA ASP A 178 5.96 17.11 13.54
C ASP A 178 4.86 17.94 12.86
N VAL A 179 3.66 18.00 13.42
CA VAL A 179 2.61 18.92 12.95
C VAL A 179 2.99 20.37 13.23
N ALA A 180 3.50 20.69 14.42
CA ALA A 180 3.95 22.03 14.73
C ALA A 180 5.09 22.49 13.80
N ASP A 181 6.07 21.62 13.56
CA ASP A 181 7.19 21.88 12.65
C ASP A 181 6.71 21.98 11.18
N PHE A 182 5.77 21.14 10.76
CA PHE A 182 5.17 21.21 9.43
C PHE A 182 4.43 22.54 9.21
N LYS A 183 3.59 22.97 10.16
CA LYS A 183 2.87 24.24 10.05
C LYS A 183 3.81 25.43 9.96
N LYS A 184 4.82 25.47 10.83
CA LYS A 184 5.75 26.59 10.95
C LYS A 184 6.76 26.68 9.81
N TYR A 185 7.32 25.55 9.39
CA TYR A 185 8.42 25.51 8.43
C TYR A 185 8.02 24.99 7.05
N GLY A 186 6.92 24.25 6.97
CA GLY A 186 6.53 23.52 5.77
C GLY A 186 7.45 22.35 5.48
N ALA A 187 7.37 21.86 4.24
CA ALA A 187 8.24 20.82 3.72
C ALA A 187 8.56 21.11 2.25
N ASP A 188 9.70 20.61 1.77
CA ASP A 188 10.08 20.72 0.36
C ASP A 188 9.34 19.66 -0.48
N ALA A 189 9.09 18.48 0.10
CA ALA A 189 8.30 17.41 -0.52
C ALA A 189 7.29 16.78 0.46
N ALA A 190 6.18 16.27 -0.08
CA ALA A 190 5.20 15.46 0.64
C ALA A 190 4.88 14.20 -0.17
N VAL A 191 4.93 13.05 0.49
CA VAL A 191 4.77 11.73 -0.15
C VAL A 191 3.40 11.15 0.15
N PHE A 192 2.66 10.76 -0.88
CA PHE A 192 1.38 10.06 -0.78
C PHE A 192 1.47 8.69 -1.43
N ALA A 193 1.28 7.64 -0.62
CA ALA A 193 1.38 6.26 -1.06
C ALA A 193 0.03 5.58 -1.33
N SER A 194 -1.10 6.27 -1.10
CA SER A 194 -2.42 5.71 -1.40
C SER A 194 -3.50 6.79 -1.51
N PRO A 195 -4.63 6.52 -2.21
CA PRO A 195 -5.81 7.38 -2.20
C PRO A 195 -6.33 7.68 -0.80
N SER A 196 -6.35 6.69 0.09
CA SER A 196 -6.86 6.85 1.45
C SER A 196 -6.03 7.83 2.30
N ALA A 197 -4.71 7.90 2.08
CA ALA A 197 -3.84 8.89 2.71
C ALA A 197 -4.17 10.31 2.23
N VAL A 198 -4.48 10.47 0.93
CA VAL A 198 -4.90 11.76 0.35
C VAL A 198 -6.21 12.22 0.97
N GLU A 199 -7.21 11.35 1.03
CA GLU A 199 -8.51 11.67 1.62
C GLU A 199 -8.38 12.04 3.10
N SER A 200 -7.53 11.31 3.84
CA SER A 200 -7.27 11.60 5.25
C SER A 200 -6.51 12.92 5.44
N PHE A 201 -5.58 13.27 4.54
CA PHE A 201 -4.92 14.58 4.54
C PHE A 201 -5.93 15.71 4.41
N VAL A 202 -6.83 15.60 3.44
CA VAL A 202 -7.88 16.59 3.19
C VAL A 202 -8.83 16.68 4.39
N ALA A 203 -9.21 15.56 4.98
CA ALA A 203 -10.04 15.54 6.19
C ALA A 203 -9.36 16.20 7.41
N ASN A 204 -8.03 16.23 7.44
CA ASN A 204 -7.23 16.86 8.50
C ASN A 204 -6.67 18.23 8.10
N ALA A 205 -7.11 18.82 6.98
CA ALA A 205 -6.50 20.02 6.41
C ALA A 205 -6.45 21.22 7.38
N GLU A 206 -7.48 21.43 8.19
CA GLU A 206 -7.53 22.51 9.18
C GLU A 206 -6.39 22.45 10.21
N LYS A 207 -5.94 21.24 10.54
CA LYS A 207 -4.83 21.01 11.48
C LYS A 207 -3.46 21.15 10.82
N LEU A 208 -3.42 21.15 9.50
CA LEU A 208 -2.20 21.11 8.68
C LEU A 208 -2.00 22.41 7.87
N LEU A 209 -2.76 23.46 8.18
CA LEU A 209 -2.61 24.77 7.55
C LEU A 209 -1.22 25.35 7.84
N LEU A 210 -0.51 25.65 6.76
CA LEU A 210 0.81 26.26 6.79
C LEU A 210 0.74 27.72 7.25
N GLU A 211 1.70 28.11 8.08
CA GLU A 211 1.89 29.50 8.52
C GLU A 211 2.56 30.34 7.41
N ASP A 212 2.48 31.67 7.53
CA ASP A 212 3.11 32.58 6.59
C ASP A 212 4.63 32.36 6.55
N GLY A 213 5.16 32.18 5.33
CA GLY A 213 6.59 31.91 5.10
C GLY A 213 6.99 30.44 5.14
N ALA A 214 6.09 29.51 5.48
CA ALA A 214 6.33 28.08 5.39
C ALA A 214 6.46 27.60 3.93
N VAL A 215 7.31 26.60 3.70
CA VAL A 215 7.54 26.03 2.36
C VAL A 215 6.36 25.14 1.97
N ARG A 216 5.72 25.45 0.83
CA ARG A 216 4.68 24.58 0.26
C ARG A 216 5.32 23.35 -0.38
N PRO A 217 4.95 22.13 0.05
CA PRO A 217 5.58 20.92 -0.46
C PRO A 217 5.22 20.63 -1.91
N LYS A 218 6.22 20.14 -2.66
CA LYS A 218 5.97 19.41 -3.91
C LYS A 218 5.40 18.04 -3.58
N ILE A 219 4.35 17.63 -4.31
CA ILE A 219 3.61 16.41 -4.01
C ILE A 219 4.17 15.25 -4.82
N PHE A 220 4.50 14.14 -4.16
CA PHE A 220 4.96 12.91 -4.79
C PHE A 220 3.91 11.83 -4.58
N SER A 221 3.41 11.25 -5.67
CA SER A 221 2.47 10.11 -5.63
C SER A 221 3.18 8.82 -6.04
N ILE A 222 2.80 7.70 -5.42
CA ILE A 222 3.41 6.40 -5.75
C ILE A 222 2.85 5.76 -7.04
N GLY A 223 1.71 6.24 -7.55
CA GLY A 223 1.10 5.69 -8.75
C GLY A 223 -0.23 6.32 -9.16
N PRO A 224 -0.80 5.84 -10.29
CA PRO A 224 -1.92 6.50 -10.99
C PRO A 224 -3.16 6.71 -10.12
N THR A 225 -3.57 5.70 -9.36
CA THR A 225 -4.77 5.79 -8.51
C THR A 225 -4.62 6.83 -7.41
N THR A 226 -3.41 7.01 -6.87
CA THR A 226 -3.12 8.05 -5.87
C THR A 226 -3.09 9.43 -6.52
N THR A 227 -2.55 9.55 -7.73
CA THR A 227 -2.60 10.77 -8.54
C THR A 227 -4.02 11.21 -8.85
N GLU A 228 -4.89 10.29 -9.23
CA GLU A 228 -6.31 10.57 -9.46
C GLU A 228 -7.00 11.10 -8.20
N ALA A 229 -6.72 10.49 -7.04
CA ALA A 229 -7.23 10.96 -5.76
C ALA A 229 -6.74 12.38 -5.43
N LEU A 230 -5.46 12.70 -5.66
CA LEU A 230 -4.92 14.05 -5.47
C LEU A 230 -5.63 15.08 -6.36
N LYS A 231 -5.78 14.77 -7.65
CA LYS A 231 -6.41 15.64 -8.63
C LYS A 231 -7.87 15.95 -8.29
N LYS A 232 -8.62 14.99 -7.72
CA LYS A 232 -10.00 15.19 -7.25
C LYS A 232 -10.13 16.34 -6.25
N TYR A 233 -9.09 16.60 -5.46
CA TYR A 233 -9.04 17.69 -4.47
C TYR A 233 -8.23 18.90 -4.94
N GLY A 234 -7.95 19.01 -6.25
CA GLY A 234 -7.20 20.12 -6.82
C GLY A 234 -5.69 20.11 -6.51
N MET A 235 -5.17 19.00 -5.95
CA MET A 235 -3.75 18.83 -5.69
C MET A 235 -3.08 18.21 -6.93
N GLN A 236 -2.08 18.90 -7.48
CA GLN A 236 -1.32 18.40 -8.64
C GLN A 236 -0.02 17.72 -8.15
N PRO A 237 0.17 16.43 -8.43
CA PRO A 237 1.46 15.78 -8.18
C PRO A 237 2.56 16.46 -9.00
N TYR A 238 3.70 16.68 -8.36
CA TYR A 238 4.93 17.08 -9.00
C TYR A 238 5.55 15.91 -9.78
N MET A 239 5.56 14.72 -9.17
CA MET A 239 6.03 13.47 -9.80
C MET A 239 5.17 12.29 -9.34
N GLU A 240 5.06 11.30 -10.23
CA GLU A 240 4.40 10.01 -10.00
C GLU A 240 5.39 8.87 -10.26
N GLY A 241 5.47 7.89 -9.36
CA GLY A 241 6.16 6.64 -9.65
C GLY A 241 6.42 5.75 -8.44
N GLY A 242 6.60 4.45 -8.72
CA GLY A 242 6.79 3.42 -7.69
C GLY A 242 8.10 3.53 -6.92
N ASP A 243 9.19 3.96 -7.58
CA ASP A 243 10.49 4.24 -6.93
C ASP A 243 10.49 5.64 -6.29
N ILE A 244 9.67 5.81 -5.25
CA ILE A 244 9.51 7.11 -4.61
C ILE A 244 10.82 7.63 -4.00
N ALA A 245 11.69 6.73 -3.53
CA ALA A 245 12.97 7.08 -2.94
C ALA A 245 13.90 7.68 -4.00
N GLY A 246 14.04 7.01 -5.14
CA GLY A 246 14.83 7.52 -6.27
C GLY A 246 14.32 8.87 -6.76
N LEU A 247 13.01 9.04 -6.91
CA LEU A 247 12.40 10.30 -7.35
C LEU A 247 12.65 11.44 -6.35
N LEU A 248 12.50 11.17 -5.04
CA LEU A 248 12.77 12.15 -4.00
C LEU A 248 14.24 12.56 -3.97
N PHE A 249 15.17 11.60 -4.08
CA PHE A 249 16.59 11.92 -4.09
C PHE A 249 17.01 12.73 -5.31
N ALA A 250 16.52 12.37 -6.50
CA ALA A 250 16.79 13.14 -7.71
C ALA A 250 16.25 14.58 -7.59
N PHE A 251 15.04 14.75 -7.06
CA PHE A 251 14.46 16.08 -6.81
C PHE A 251 15.29 16.89 -5.81
N LEU A 252 15.66 16.28 -4.68
CA LEU A 252 16.47 16.95 -3.66
C LEU A 252 17.87 17.24 -4.18
N GLU A 253 18.44 16.47 -5.10
CA GLU A 253 19.75 16.80 -5.67
C GLU A 253 19.66 17.93 -6.72
N ALA A 254 18.58 18.00 -7.49
CA ALA A 254 18.39 19.01 -8.54
C ALA A 254 18.09 20.43 -8.01
N GLU A 255 17.48 20.55 -6.82
CA GLU A 255 17.18 21.83 -6.17
C GLU A 255 18.23 22.24 -5.11
N GLY A 256 19.40 21.57 -5.08
CA GLY A 256 20.53 21.87 -4.16
C GLY A 256 21.57 22.80 -4.78
#